data_AF-A0AAI9MYB2-F1
#
_entry.id   AF-A0AAI9MYB2-F1
#
_cell.length_a   1.000
_cell.length_b   1.000
_cell.length_c   1.000
_cell.angle_alpha   90.00
_cell.angle_beta   90.00
_cell.angle_gamma   90.00
#
_symmetry.space_group_name_H-M   'P 1'
#
loop_
_entity.id
_entity.type
_entity.pdbx_description
1 polymer ?
#
loop_
_entity_poly.entity_id
_entity_poly.type
_entity_poly.pdbx_seq_one_letter_code
_entity_poly.pdbx_strand_id
1 'polypeptide(L)'
;MFNKKVTSIVLSSLIAASFATVANAETRTAQATATWQATAIKDTTSMLVVTPLKSLTFNYAEGQKSFNQQNGAFDIAIQGQAGATDFKLASKIVANTLARTTDDSKLTVGVKWNGEDLSKTTDTVLIDTSKNLTSGLDNLAADGIFNGSERATDRGEFTFVIAGAESEGAAADFNSLTDGTWDGDVKVQFTATWDGDFSPVEPAPEA
;
A
#
# COMPACT_ATOMS: atom_id res chain seq x y z
N MET A 1 -29.37 -6.65 -30.28
CA MET A 1 -29.56 -6.03 -28.96
C MET A 1 -28.67 -6.75 -27.96
N PHE A 2 -27.59 -6.12 -27.49
CA PHE A 2 -26.99 -6.35 -26.17
C PHE A 2 -26.25 -5.07 -25.79
N ASN A 3 -27.01 -4.12 -25.24
CA ASN A 3 -26.45 -2.98 -24.53
C ASN A 3 -25.87 -3.50 -23.20
N LYS A 4 -24.55 -3.65 -23.12
CA LYS A 4 -23.89 -3.69 -21.81
C LYS A 4 -23.45 -2.26 -21.49
N LYS A 5 -24.20 -1.64 -20.57
CA LYS A 5 -23.85 -0.35 -19.98
C LYS A 5 -22.48 -0.52 -19.31
N VAL A 6 -21.48 0.18 -19.82
CA VAL A 6 -20.21 0.39 -19.10
C VAL A 6 -20.56 1.31 -17.95
N THR A 7 -20.82 0.73 -16.78
CA THR A 7 -20.98 1.49 -15.54
C THR A 7 -19.58 2.00 -15.18
N SER A 8 -19.27 3.24 -15.57
CA SER A 8 -18.11 3.96 -15.03
C SER A 8 -18.30 4.12 -13.54
N ILE A 9 -17.69 3.22 -12.76
CA ILE A 9 -17.53 3.40 -11.33
C ILE A 9 -16.36 4.36 -11.16
N VAL A 10 -16.67 5.64 -10.94
CA VAL A 10 -15.68 6.62 -10.48
C VAL A 10 -15.27 6.17 -9.08
N LEU A 11 -14.05 5.66 -8.96
CA LEU A 11 -13.61 4.98 -7.76
C LEU A 11 -12.58 5.81 -7.00
N SER A 12 -12.98 6.27 -5.82
CA SER A 12 -12.17 7.04 -4.88
C SER A 12 -11.30 6.10 -4.06
N SER A 13 -10.00 6.40 -3.93
CA SER A 13 -9.13 5.76 -2.93
C SER A 13 -9.65 6.10 -1.53
N LEU A 14 -10.23 5.11 -0.85
CA LEU A 14 -10.68 5.25 0.53
C LEU A 14 -9.50 4.94 1.46
N ILE A 15 -8.94 5.98 2.07
CA ILE A 15 -7.99 5.84 3.18
C ILE A 15 -8.82 5.81 4.46
N ALA A 16 -8.95 4.65 5.09
CA ALA A 16 -9.54 4.55 6.43
C ALA A 16 -8.45 4.89 7.47
N ALA A 17 -8.56 6.05 8.10
CA ALA A 17 -7.73 6.43 9.25
C ALA A 17 -8.29 5.76 10.52
N SER A 18 -7.48 4.94 11.19
CA SER A 18 -7.82 4.41 12.52
C SER A 18 -7.23 5.30 13.61
N PHE A 19 -7.98 5.45 14.71
CA PHE A 19 -7.64 6.28 15.87
C PHE A 19 -6.32 5.86 16.54
N ALA A 20 -5.60 6.84 17.09
CA ALA A 20 -4.39 6.59 17.87
C ALA A 20 -4.72 5.83 19.16
N THR A 21 -4.04 4.70 19.40
CA THR A 21 -4.01 4.08 20.73
C THR A 21 -2.85 4.69 21.51
N VAL A 22 -3.12 5.23 22.69
CA VAL A 22 -2.09 5.64 23.65
C VAL A 22 -1.42 4.39 24.21
N ALA A 23 -0.35 3.94 23.55
CA ALA A 23 0.45 2.82 24.00
C ALA A 23 1.53 3.32 24.96
N ASN A 24 1.17 3.49 26.24
CA ASN A 24 2.03 4.01 27.32
C ASN A 24 2.36 5.50 27.19
N ALA A 25 2.86 6.11 28.28
CA ALA A 25 3.14 7.55 28.35
C ALA A 25 4.23 8.02 27.36
N GLU A 26 5.03 7.10 26.83
CA GLU A 26 6.23 7.38 26.03
C GLU A 26 6.09 7.08 24.54
N THR A 27 5.03 6.37 24.12
CA THR A 27 4.85 5.95 22.71
C THR A 27 3.42 6.20 22.23
N ARG A 28 3.28 6.79 21.05
CA ARG A 28 2.01 6.99 20.35
C ARG A 28 2.03 6.23 19.03
N THR A 29 0.95 5.51 18.73
CA THR A 29 0.84 4.73 17.48
C THR A 29 -0.43 5.06 16.71
N ALA A 30 -0.34 5.15 15.39
CA ALA A 30 -1.47 5.28 14.48
C ALA A 30 -1.34 4.30 13.31
N GLN A 31 -2.47 3.83 12.80
CA GLN A 31 -2.50 2.90 11.67
C GLN A 31 -3.49 3.37 10.59
N ALA A 32 -3.13 3.15 9.33
CA ALA A 32 -4.00 3.37 8.19
C ALA A 32 -3.82 2.24 7.18
N THR A 33 -4.86 1.91 6.43
CA THR A 33 -4.76 0.93 5.34
C THR A 33 -5.12 1.59 4.02
N ALA A 34 -4.20 1.52 3.06
CA ALA A 34 -4.44 1.91 1.69
C ALA A 34 -4.92 0.69 0.89
N THR A 35 -5.95 0.89 0.06
CA THR A 35 -6.53 -0.16 -0.79
C THR A 35 -6.46 0.26 -2.25
N TRP A 36 -5.90 -0.60 -3.08
CA TRP A 36 -5.91 -0.47 -4.53
C TRP A 36 -6.73 -1.61 -5.13
N GLN A 37 -7.68 -1.28 -6.01
CA GLN A 37 -8.32 -2.28 -6.84
C GLN A 37 -7.38 -2.67 -7.97
N ALA A 38 -7.23 -3.97 -8.15
CA ALA A 38 -6.33 -4.55 -9.13
C ALA A 38 -7.07 -5.54 -10.04
N THR A 39 -6.80 -5.45 -11.32
CA THR A 39 -7.30 -6.36 -12.36
C THR A 39 -6.12 -6.86 -13.17
N ALA A 40 -6.01 -8.18 -13.32
CA ALA A 40 -5.04 -8.81 -14.20
C ALA A 40 -5.75 -9.50 -15.36
N ILE A 41 -5.24 -9.31 -16.57
CA ILE A 41 -5.82 -9.82 -17.81
C ILE A 41 -4.76 -10.63 -18.56
N LYS A 42 -5.09 -11.89 -18.86
CA LYS A 42 -4.34 -12.73 -19.80
C LYS A 42 -5.23 -12.95 -21.02
N ASP A 43 -4.85 -12.30 -22.12
CA ASP A 43 -5.46 -12.49 -23.44
C ASP A 43 -4.33 -12.74 -24.43
N THR A 44 -4.22 -13.98 -24.88
CA THR A 44 -3.24 -14.43 -25.86
C THR A 44 -3.81 -14.53 -27.28
N THR A 45 -5.10 -14.21 -27.43
CA THR A 45 -5.83 -14.34 -28.70
C THR A 45 -5.99 -13.00 -29.41
N SER A 46 -6.05 -11.89 -28.66
CA SER A 46 -6.17 -10.55 -29.20
C SER A 46 -4.82 -9.96 -29.64
N MET A 47 -4.80 -9.31 -30.81
CA MET A 47 -3.59 -8.66 -31.35
C MET A 47 -3.25 -7.30 -30.70
N LEU A 48 -4.15 -6.73 -29.87
CA LEU A 48 -3.97 -5.43 -29.21
C LEU A 48 -4.74 -5.38 -27.89
N VAL A 49 -4.06 -4.98 -26.82
CA VAL A 49 -4.63 -4.77 -25.47
C VAL A 49 -4.40 -3.32 -25.04
N VAL A 50 -5.43 -2.64 -24.51
CA VAL A 50 -5.39 -1.23 -24.06
C VAL A 50 -5.81 -1.14 -22.59
N THR A 51 -5.07 -0.36 -21.80
CA THR A 51 -5.20 -0.29 -20.32
C THR A 51 -5.70 1.08 -19.83
N PRO A 52 -6.73 1.14 -18.96
CA PRO A 52 -7.18 2.38 -18.33
C PRO A 52 -6.37 2.78 -17.08
N LEU A 53 -6.23 4.09 -16.84
CA LEU A 53 -5.17 4.72 -16.00
C LEU A 53 -5.46 4.89 -14.49
N LYS A 54 -6.57 4.40 -13.92
CA LYS A 54 -6.94 4.70 -12.51
C LYS A 54 -7.11 3.48 -11.59
N SER A 55 -6.76 2.28 -12.07
CA SER A 55 -6.72 1.02 -11.30
C SER A 55 -5.41 0.30 -11.63
N LEU A 56 -4.86 -0.52 -10.72
CA LEU A 56 -3.68 -1.33 -11.05
C LEU A 56 -4.10 -2.37 -12.08
N THR A 57 -3.66 -2.21 -13.33
CA THR A 57 -4.03 -3.11 -14.42
C THR A 57 -2.80 -3.84 -14.93
N PHE A 58 -2.84 -5.16 -14.85
CA PHE A 58 -1.75 -6.04 -15.28
C PHE A 58 -2.14 -6.75 -16.57
N ASN A 59 -1.28 -6.68 -17.59
CA ASN A 59 -1.44 -7.42 -18.84
C ASN A 59 -0.30 -8.43 -18.96
N TYR A 60 -0.66 -9.65 -19.34
CA TYR A 60 0.31 -10.68 -19.66
C TYR A 60 1.01 -10.38 -20.99
N ALA A 61 2.34 -10.34 -20.97
CA ALA A 61 3.18 -10.17 -22.16
C ALA A 61 3.72 -11.53 -22.60
N GLU A 62 3.14 -12.12 -23.65
CA GLU A 62 3.47 -13.48 -24.11
C GLU A 62 4.97 -13.67 -24.41
N GLY A 63 5.60 -12.71 -25.08
CA GLY A 63 7.03 -12.77 -25.42
C GLY A 63 7.97 -12.78 -24.20
N GLN A 64 7.50 -12.31 -23.04
CA GLN A 64 8.27 -12.27 -21.78
C GLN A 64 7.79 -13.32 -20.77
N LYS A 65 6.65 -13.96 -21.03
CA LYS A 65 5.98 -14.90 -20.14
C LYS A 65 5.72 -14.35 -18.73
N SER A 66 5.47 -13.05 -18.64
CA SER A 66 5.25 -12.34 -17.38
C SER A 66 4.16 -11.29 -17.54
N PHE A 67 3.57 -10.87 -16.43
CA PHE A 67 2.76 -9.65 -16.41
C PHE A 67 3.67 -8.41 -16.40
N ASN A 68 3.17 -7.29 -16.91
CA ASN A 68 3.84 -6.01 -16.76
C ASN A 68 3.87 -5.53 -15.30
N GLN A 69 4.69 -4.51 -15.03
CA GLN A 69 4.73 -3.79 -13.76
C GLN A 69 3.73 -2.62 -13.77
N GLN A 70 3.24 -2.23 -12.60
CA GLN A 70 2.47 -1.00 -12.39
C GLN A 70 3.04 -0.20 -11.22
N ASN A 71 2.95 1.13 -11.28
CA ASN A 71 3.30 2.01 -10.17
C ASN A 71 2.02 2.57 -9.55
N GLY A 72 1.97 2.61 -8.22
CA GLY A 72 0.84 3.18 -7.47
C GLY A 72 1.31 4.19 -6.44
N ALA A 73 1.11 5.47 -6.74
CA ALA A 73 1.38 6.56 -5.83
C ALA A 73 0.38 6.58 -4.66
N PHE A 74 0.83 7.06 -3.51
CA PHE A 74 0.02 7.31 -2.33
C PHE A 74 0.49 8.58 -1.62
N ASP A 75 -0.46 9.33 -1.08
CA ASP A 75 -0.17 10.46 -0.19
C ASP A 75 -0.28 9.97 1.27
N ILE A 76 0.69 10.36 2.09
CA ILE A 76 0.64 10.18 3.54
C ILE A 76 0.44 11.56 4.16
N ALA A 77 -0.44 11.62 5.16
CA ALA A 77 -0.59 12.79 6.02
C ALA A 77 -0.42 12.37 7.47
N ILE A 78 0.44 13.08 8.20
CA ILE A 78 0.62 12.90 9.64
C ILE A 78 0.22 14.16 10.39
N GLN A 79 -0.12 14.00 11.66
CA GLN A 79 -0.25 15.08 12.63
C GLN A 79 1.01 15.05 13.50
N GLY A 80 1.78 16.14 13.52
CA GLY A 80 2.93 16.26 14.40
C GLY A 80 2.55 16.01 15.87
N GLN A 81 3.45 15.38 16.61
CA GLN A 81 3.29 15.06 18.02
C GLN A 81 4.35 15.80 18.85
N ALA A 82 3.98 16.96 19.38
CA ALA A 82 4.84 17.70 20.32
C ALA A 82 5.31 16.78 21.47
N GLY A 83 6.61 16.83 21.77
CA GLY A 83 7.26 15.95 22.74
C GLY A 83 7.89 14.68 22.15
N ALA A 84 7.59 14.36 20.87
CA ALA A 84 8.27 13.27 20.18
C ALA A 84 9.75 13.60 19.95
N THR A 85 10.62 12.65 20.24
CA THR A 85 12.04 12.69 19.90
C THR A 85 12.34 11.85 18.68
N ASP A 86 11.52 10.82 18.43
CA ASP A 86 11.68 9.91 17.31
C ASP A 86 10.36 9.62 16.60
N PHE A 87 10.48 9.31 15.31
CA PHE A 87 9.38 8.91 14.45
C PHE A 87 9.77 7.73 13.57
N LYS A 88 8.86 6.75 13.52
CA LYS A 88 8.97 5.56 12.68
C LYS A 88 7.70 5.38 11.87
N LEU A 89 7.87 5.12 10.58
CA LEU A 89 6.80 4.69 9.69
C LEU A 89 7.18 3.34 9.08
N ALA A 90 6.30 2.35 9.21
CA ALA A 90 6.47 1.03 8.62
C ALA A 90 5.24 0.61 7.83
N SER A 91 5.42 -0.35 6.93
CA SER A 91 4.34 -0.87 6.08
C SER A 91 4.37 -2.39 5.96
N LYS A 92 3.20 -2.98 5.74
CA LYS A 92 3.04 -4.43 5.51
C LYS A 92 1.83 -4.74 4.65
N ILE A 93 1.88 -5.85 3.93
CA ILE A 93 0.77 -6.34 3.11
C ILE A 93 -0.30 -6.95 4.01
N VAL A 94 -1.56 -6.58 3.80
CA VAL A 94 -2.74 -7.17 4.44
C VAL A 94 -3.46 -8.12 3.49
N ALA A 95 -3.62 -7.72 2.24
CA ALA A 95 -4.23 -8.53 1.18
C ALA A 95 -3.55 -8.25 -0.15
N ASN A 96 -3.41 -9.26 -1.01
CA ASN A 96 -2.74 -9.12 -2.31
C ASN A 96 -3.10 -10.24 -3.30
N THR A 97 -4.27 -10.85 -3.13
CA THR A 97 -4.69 -11.98 -3.96
C THR A 97 -5.78 -11.53 -4.92
N LEU A 98 -5.56 -11.78 -6.21
CA LEU A 98 -6.57 -11.62 -7.26
C LEU A 98 -7.13 -13.00 -7.59
N ALA A 99 -8.45 -13.11 -7.66
CA ALA A 99 -9.12 -14.38 -7.96
C ALA A 99 -9.86 -14.27 -9.28
N ARG A 100 -9.82 -15.34 -10.07
CA ARG A 100 -10.70 -15.47 -11.24
C ARG A 100 -12.03 -16.03 -10.77
N THR A 101 -13.13 -15.53 -11.34
CA THR A 101 -14.48 -15.90 -10.90
C THR A 101 -14.98 -17.22 -11.49
N THR A 102 -14.30 -17.75 -12.50
CA THR A 102 -14.74 -18.95 -13.24
C THR A 102 -14.11 -20.25 -12.75
N ASP A 103 -13.05 -20.19 -11.94
CA ASP A 103 -12.35 -21.34 -11.37
C ASP A 103 -11.46 -20.92 -10.19
N ASP A 104 -10.70 -21.87 -9.64
CA ASP A 104 -9.83 -21.66 -8.48
C ASP A 104 -8.47 -21.01 -8.80
N SER A 105 -8.29 -20.45 -10.00
CA SER A 105 -7.05 -19.76 -10.35
C SER A 105 -6.90 -18.44 -9.60
N LYS A 106 -5.71 -18.23 -9.04
CA LYS A 106 -5.37 -17.03 -8.27
C LYS A 106 -4.03 -16.46 -8.71
N LEU A 107 -3.92 -15.14 -8.64
CA LEU A 107 -2.66 -14.42 -8.80
C LEU A 107 -2.32 -13.71 -7.50
N THR A 108 -1.03 -13.73 -7.15
CA THR A 108 -0.49 -13.00 -6.02
C THR A 108 0.24 -11.76 -6.51
N VAL A 109 -0.17 -10.59 -6.01
CA VAL A 109 0.47 -9.30 -6.31
C VAL A 109 1.61 -9.06 -5.32
N GLY A 110 2.83 -8.93 -5.81
CA GLY A 110 3.97 -8.41 -5.04
C GLY A 110 3.91 -6.88 -4.97
N VAL A 111 4.27 -6.33 -3.82
CA VAL A 111 4.38 -4.88 -3.58
C VAL A 111 5.81 -4.58 -3.19
N LYS A 112 6.43 -3.61 -3.86
CA LYS A 112 7.83 -3.23 -3.66
C LYS A 112 7.96 -1.76 -3.27
N TRP A 113 8.82 -1.49 -2.30
CA TRP A 113 9.25 -0.15 -1.91
C TRP A 113 10.75 0.00 -2.21
N ASN A 114 11.12 0.95 -3.06
CA ASN A 114 12.52 1.18 -3.48
C ASN A 114 13.24 -0.11 -3.94
N GLY A 115 12.49 -1.04 -4.54
CA GLY A 115 12.98 -2.34 -5.04
C GLY A 115 12.87 -3.51 -4.07
N GLU A 116 12.68 -3.25 -2.77
CA GLU A 116 12.52 -4.29 -1.75
C GLU A 116 11.07 -4.76 -1.62
N ASP A 117 10.86 -6.06 -1.48
CA ASP A 117 9.53 -6.65 -1.33
C ASP A 117 8.96 -6.38 0.07
N LEU A 118 7.71 -5.91 0.09
CA LEU A 118 6.91 -5.91 1.31
C LEU A 118 6.45 -7.34 1.63
N SER A 119 6.26 -7.61 2.91
CA SER A 119 5.79 -8.90 3.42
C SER A 119 4.42 -8.78 4.10
N LYS A 120 3.73 -9.91 4.24
CA LYS A 120 2.55 -10.05 5.12
C LYS A 120 2.91 -10.21 6.59
N THR A 121 4.13 -10.67 6.89
CA THR A 121 4.54 -11.09 8.24
C THR A 121 5.55 -10.16 8.89
N THR A 122 6.33 -9.44 8.08
CA THR A 122 7.41 -8.58 8.54
C THR A 122 7.17 -7.17 8.03
N ASP A 123 7.27 -6.20 8.94
CA ASP A 123 7.13 -4.80 8.60
C ASP A 123 8.37 -4.31 7.81
N THR A 124 8.12 -3.66 6.68
CA THR A 124 9.14 -2.90 5.95
C THR A 124 9.18 -1.48 6.48
N VAL A 125 10.32 -1.05 7.02
CA VAL A 125 10.49 0.29 7.59
C VAL A 125 10.73 1.30 6.47
N LEU A 126 9.88 2.32 6.40
CA LEU A 126 9.95 3.39 5.41
C LEU A 126 10.72 4.59 5.96
N ILE A 127 10.40 4.99 7.20
CA ILE A 127 11.06 6.05 7.96
C ILE A 127 11.46 5.50 9.34
N ASP A 128 12.65 5.86 9.79
CA ASP A 128 13.13 5.68 11.17
C ASP A 128 14.15 6.79 11.47
N THR A 129 13.70 7.85 12.15
CA THR A 129 14.53 9.03 12.44
C THR A 129 15.71 8.68 13.32
N SER A 130 15.55 7.75 14.27
CA SER A 130 16.62 7.26 15.14
C SER A 130 17.78 6.63 14.37
N LYS A 131 17.50 6.14 13.15
CA LYS A 131 18.48 5.55 12.23
C LYS A 131 18.81 6.44 11.02
N ASN A 132 18.30 7.67 10.97
CA ASN A 132 18.39 8.56 9.81
C ASN A 132 17.89 7.93 8.50
N LEU A 133 16.86 7.08 8.59
CA LEU A 133 16.23 6.45 7.43
C LEU A 133 14.97 7.24 7.06
N THR A 134 14.89 7.76 5.85
CA THR A 134 13.72 8.50 5.34
C THR A 134 13.17 7.90 4.04
N SER A 135 14.01 7.19 3.28
CA SER A 135 13.65 6.49 2.04
C SER A 135 12.95 7.36 0.99
N GLY A 136 13.20 8.67 0.97
CA GLY A 136 12.55 9.64 0.08
C GLY A 136 11.24 10.25 0.59
N LEU A 137 10.88 10.01 1.86
CA LEU A 137 9.78 10.66 2.58
C LEU A 137 10.30 11.72 3.58
N ASP A 138 11.30 12.48 3.15
CA ASP A 138 12.10 13.37 4.00
C ASP A 138 11.26 14.45 4.71
N ASN A 139 10.16 14.89 4.09
CA ASN A 139 9.32 15.94 4.68
C ASN A 139 8.68 15.46 6.00
N LEU A 140 8.27 14.18 6.07
CA LEU A 140 7.67 13.64 7.29
C LEU A 140 8.68 13.40 8.41
N ALA A 141 9.96 13.21 8.06
CA ALA A 141 11.04 12.92 9.01
C ALA A 141 11.74 14.18 9.53
N ALA A 142 11.44 15.35 8.99
CA ALA A 142 12.08 16.59 9.35
C ALA A 142 11.75 17.04 10.78
N ASP A 143 12.74 17.62 11.47
CA ASP A 143 12.53 18.28 12.76
C ASP A 143 11.54 19.45 12.62
N GLY A 144 10.70 19.63 13.64
CA GLY A 144 9.54 20.51 13.63
C GLY A 144 8.31 19.96 12.88
N ILE A 145 8.44 18.87 12.13
CA ILE A 145 7.31 18.23 11.43
C ILE A 145 6.72 17.10 12.26
N PHE A 146 7.45 16.00 12.46
CA PHE A 146 6.91 14.86 13.21
C PHE A 146 6.73 15.17 14.70
N ASN A 147 7.54 16.08 15.24
CA ASN A 147 7.51 16.56 16.63
C ASN A 147 6.88 17.96 16.77
N GLY A 148 6.28 18.49 15.71
CA GLY A 148 5.56 19.76 15.73
C GLY A 148 4.11 19.64 16.19
N SER A 149 3.35 20.71 15.99
CA SER A 149 1.91 20.78 16.27
C SER A 149 1.03 20.74 15.01
N GLU A 150 1.63 20.77 13.82
CA GLU A 150 0.92 20.93 12.55
C GLU A 150 0.80 19.62 11.78
N ARG A 151 -0.05 19.62 10.75
CA ARG A 151 -0.12 18.51 9.80
C ARG A 151 0.95 18.67 8.72
N ALA A 152 1.50 17.55 8.31
CA ALA A 152 2.39 17.48 7.17
C ALA A 152 2.01 16.32 6.25
N THR A 153 2.39 16.45 4.98
CA THR A 153 2.10 15.47 3.95
C THR A 153 3.33 15.15 3.12
N ASP A 154 3.42 13.93 2.64
CA ASP A 154 4.43 13.52 1.67
C ASP A 154 3.86 12.45 0.74
N ARG A 155 4.55 12.17 -0.37
CA ARG A 155 4.09 11.25 -1.39
C ARG A 155 5.10 10.15 -1.62
N GLY A 156 4.64 8.91 -1.47
CA GLY A 156 5.39 7.72 -1.85
C GLY A 156 4.82 7.05 -3.09
N GLU A 157 5.57 6.09 -3.62
CA GLU A 157 5.14 5.24 -4.72
C GLU A 157 5.56 3.80 -4.46
N PHE A 158 4.62 2.86 -4.54
CA PHE A 158 4.94 1.44 -4.59
C PHE A 158 5.01 0.96 -6.03
N THR A 159 5.88 -0.02 -6.25
CA THR A 159 5.89 -0.85 -7.45
C THR A 159 5.08 -2.10 -7.20
N PHE A 160 4.12 -2.41 -8.08
CA PHE A 160 3.31 -3.61 -8.03
C PHE A 160 3.65 -4.53 -9.20
N VAL A 161 3.72 -5.83 -8.92
CA VAL A 161 4.01 -6.88 -9.91
C VAL A 161 3.14 -8.10 -9.63
N ILE A 162 2.83 -8.91 -10.63
CA ILE A 162 2.31 -10.26 -10.37
C ILE A 162 3.50 -11.16 -10.00
N ALA A 163 3.58 -11.55 -8.73
CA ALA A 163 4.72 -12.26 -8.16
C ALA A 163 4.54 -13.78 -8.12
N GLY A 164 3.31 -14.27 -8.21
CA GLY A 164 3.04 -15.71 -8.20
C GLY A 164 1.65 -16.04 -8.71
N ALA A 165 1.46 -17.30 -9.08
CA ALA A 165 0.20 -17.84 -9.56
C ALA A 165 -0.12 -19.17 -8.90
N GLU A 166 -1.41 -19.43 -8.76
CA GLU A 166 -1.95 -20.70 -8.29
C GLU A 166 -3.04 -21.18 -9.26
N SER A 167 -3.12 -22.50 -9.43
CA SER A 167 -4.20 -23.20 -10.10
C SER A 167 -4.56 -24.42 -9.26
N GLU A 168 -5.85 -24.62 -8.99
CA GLU A 168 -6.34 -25.75 -8.17
C GLU A 168 -5.65 -25.85 -6.80
N GLY A 169 -5.27 -24.71 -6.22
CA GLY A 169 -4.60 -24.63 -4.92
C GLY A 169 -3.11 -24.97 -4.92
N ALA A 170 -2.48 -25.18 -6.08
CA ALA A 170 -1.05 -25.41 -6.22
C ALA A 170 -0.37 -24.28 -7.00
N ALA A 171 0.91 -24.04 -6.72
CA ALA A 171 1.71 -23.08 -7.47
C ALA A 171 1.77 -23.46 -8.96
N ALA A 172 1.62 -22.46 -9.83
CA ALA A 172 1.56 -22.63 -11.27
C ALA A 172 2.42 -21.60 -11.99
N ASP A 173 2.91 -21.96 -13.18
CA ASP A 173 3.57 -21.01 -14.08
C ASP A 173 2.51 -20.11 -14.74
N PHE A 174 2.79 -18.81 -14.90
CA PHE A 174 1.86 -17.89 -15.57
C PHE A 174 1.45 -18.35 -16.97
N ASN A 175 2.37 -18.96 -17.70
CA ASN A 175 2.13 -19.46 -19.05
C ASN A 175 1.19 -20.68 -19.09
N SER A 176 1.07 -21.41 -17.97
CA SER A 176 0.19 -22.57 -17.87
C SER A 176 -1.27 -22.20 -17.56
N LEU A 177 -1.50 -20.96 -17.10
CA LEU A 177 -2.85 -20.48 -16.80
C LEU A 177 -3.67 -20.33 -18.07
N THR A 178 -4.94 -20.73 -18.02
CA THR A 178 -5.91 -20.42 -19.07
C THR A 178 -6.14 -18.91 -19.15
N ASP A 179 -6.51 -18.42 -20.32
CA ASP A 179 -6.84 -17.00 -20.53
C ASP A 179 -8.03 -16.58 -19.64
N GLY A 180 -8.03 -15.33 -19.21
CA GLY A 180 -9.07 -14.83 -18.31
C GLY A 180 -8.70 -13.53 -17.59
N THR A 181 -9.55 -13.20 -16.62
CA THR A 181 -9.44 -11.99 -15.80
C THR A 181 -9.47 -12.37 -14.32
N TRP A 182 -8.54 -11.81 -13.56
CA TRP A 182 -8.47 -11.93 -12.11
C TRP A 182 -8.67 -10.56 -11.49
N ASP A 183 -9.52 -10.49 -10.46
CA ASP A 183 -9.83 -9.25 -9.76
C ASP A 183 -9.63 -9.41 -8.26
N GLY A 184 -9.25 -8.33 -7.60
CA GLY A 184 -9.10 -8.30 -6.15
C GLY A 184 -8.57 -6.98 -5.61
N ASP A 185 -8.50 -6.90 -4.29
CA ASP A 185 -7.91 -5.77 -3.60
C ASP A 185 -6.46 -6.08 -3.21
N VAL A 186 -5.57 -5.12 -3.44
CA VAL A 186 -4.27 -5.06 -2.79
C VAL A 186 -4.36 -4.07 -1.64
N LYS A 187 -4.06 -4.51 -0.43
CA LYS A 187 -4.17 -3.72 0.82
C LYS A 187 -2.82 -3.67 1.50
N VAL A 188 -2.33 -2.47 1.76
CA VAL A 188 -1.11 -2.22 2.52
C VAL A 188 -1.47 -1.42 3.76
N GLN A 189 -1.10 -1.95 4.93
CA GLN A 189 -1.21 -1.23 6.19
C GLN A 189 0.07 -0.43 6.41
N PHE A 190 -0.09 0.81 6.86
CA PHE A 190 0.95 1.67 7.38
C PHE A 190 0.78 1.80 8.89
N THR A 191 1.88 1.73 9.62
CA THR A 191 1.95 1.96 11.07
C THR A 191 2.94 3.07 11.33
N ALA A 192 2.45 4.14 11.94
CA ALA A 192 3.23 5.29 12.37
C ALA A 192 3.39 5.26 13.89
N THR A 193 4.62 5.44 14.37
CA THR A 193 4.98 5.42 15.79
C THR A 193 5.79 6.66 16.12
N TRP A 194 5.41 7.35 17.19
CA TRP A 194 6.17 8.44 17.79
C TRP A 194 6.61 8.02 19.18
N ASP A 195 7.90 8.13 19.44
CA ASP A 195 8.48 7.90 20.76
C ASP A 195 8.96 9.25 21.32
N GLY A 196 8.73 9.49 22.61
CA GLY A 196 9.13 10.73 23.28
C GLY A 196 8.46 10.96 24.63
N ASP A 197 8.64 12.15 25.18
CA ASP A 197 7.97 12.55 26.43
C ASP A 197 6.71 13.34 26.12
N PHE A 198 5.56 12.73 26.38
CA PHE A 198 4.25 13.30 26.11
C PHE A 198 3.55 13.82 27.37
N SER A 199 4.30 14.02 28.46
CA SER A 199 3.75 14.46 29.74
C SER A 199 2.89 15.72 29.59
N PRO A 200 1.69 15.76 30.19
CA PRO A 200 0.86 16.95 30.17
C PRO A 200 1.58 18.07 30.93
N VAL A 201 1.63 19.27 30.35
CA VAL A 201 2.10 20.47 31.05
C VAL A 201 1.27 20.62 32.34
N GLU A 202 1.93 20.57 33.49
CA GLU A 202 1.29 20.79 34.79
C GLU A 202 0.59 22.16 34.78
N PRO A 203 -0.71 22.24 35.09
CA PRO A 203 -1.37 23.54 35.16
C PRO A 203 -0.68 24.38 36.24
N ALA A 204 -0.27 25.60 35.87
CA ALA A 204 0.36 26.53 36.80
C ALA A 204 -0.52 26.68 38.07
N PRO A 205 0.08 26.65 39.28
CA PRO A 205 -0.70 26.82 40.50
C PRO A 205 -1.42 28.16 40.45
N GLU A 206 -2.74 28.15 40.62
CA GLU A 206 -3.54 29.36 40.76
C GLU A 206 -2.96 30.19 41.93
N ALA A 207 -2.53 31.42 41.62
CA ALA A 207 -2.03 32.39 42.58
C ALA A 207 -3.16 33.11 43.32
#